data_AF-A0A4Q3W4I7-F1
#
_entry.id   AF-A0A4Q3W4I7-F1
#
_cell.length_a   1.000
_cell.length_b   1.000
_cell.length_c   1.000
_cell.angle_alpha   90.00
_cell.angle_beta   90.00
_cell.angle_gamma   90.00
#
_symmetry.space_group_name_H-M   'P 1'
#
loop_
_entity.id
_entity.type
_entity.pdbx_description
1 polymer ?
#
loop_
_entity_poly.entity_id
_entity_poly.type
_entity_poly.pdbx_seq_one_letter_code
_entity_poly.pdbx_strand_id
1 'polypeptide(L)'
;MNTKLISSAGLSLLVFLLLSFSDPFSVKRISDKEFRYEFYTTQKEVRPKSGRQYYWFKGGAIHNAQAGIAGELLTGRFIKTYHSNQIAEQGEFDNGLKRGLWKTWYQDGTLQSEQYWNDGQRDGEWRAYDFSGVMTVAGKYQKGLRDGRWIDYQKKDTVMYRDDAVFVKKPKLSREEKAAAAALRKLSAGAKKDNGKPSFFKRLFAKKPHEGSDAVSKQPKERSGIKQQEPGQKRPGFFKRLFSRRKSKDSGNG
;
A
#
# COMPACT_ATOMS: atom_id res chain seq x y z
N MET A 1 39.76 63.21 23.88
CA MET A 1 39.23 61.84 23.62
C MET A 1 37.91 62.01 22.90
N ASN A 2 37.84 61.67 21.61
CA ASN A 2 36.69 61.95 20.75
C ASN A 2 35.70 60.78 20.77
N THR A 3 34.56 60.97 21.43
CA THR A 3 33.40 60.07 21.35
C THR A 3 32.60 60.40 20.09
N LYS A 4 32.67 59.54 19.08
CA LYS A 4 31.79 59.62 17.91
C LYS A 4 30.37 59.22 18.33
N LEU A 5 29.44 60.17 18.34
CA LEU A 5 28.00 59.90 18.39
C LEU A 5 27.60 59.13 17.13
N ILE A 6 27.18 57.88 17.29
CA ILE A 6 26.50 57.13 16.24
C ILE A 6 25.07 57.65 16.20
N SER A 7 24.65 58.27 15.09
CA SER A 7 23.32 58.85 14.93
C SER A 7 22.23 57.79 15.05
N SER A 8 21.20 58.05 15.86
CA SER A 8 20.02 57.19 16.07
C SER A 8 19.26 56.80 14.79
N ALA A 9 19.48 57.53 13.69
CA ALA A 9 18.89 57.24 12.38
C ALA A 9 19.34 55.91 11.76
N GLY A 10 20.56 55.43 12.06
CA GLY A 10 21.06 54.15 11.53
C GLY A 10 20.46 52.93 12.21
N LEU A 11 20.03 53.05 13.47
CA LEU A 11 19.50 51.94 14.26
C LEU A 11 18.01 51.66 13.93
N SER A 12 17.22 52.70 13.63
CA SER A 12 15.83 52.54 13.20
C SER A 12 15.68 51.91 11.81
N LEU A 13 16.60 52.19 10.87
CA LEU A 13 16.54 51.59 9.52
C LEU A 13 16.83 50.08 9.55
N LEU A 14 17.67 49.62 10.48
CA LEU A 14 18.01 48.21 10.66
C LEU A 14 16.85 47.40 11.27
N VAL A 15 16.03 48.02 12.14
CA VAL A 15 14.85 47.38 12.75
C VAL A 15 13.71 47.20 11.74
N PHE A 16 13.51 48.14 10.81
CA PHE A 16 12.53 47.98 9.72
C PHE A 16 12.96 46.94 8.65
N LEU A 17 14.27 46.74 8.45
CA LEU A 17 14.79 45.70 7.55
C LEU A 17 14.62 44.27 8.13
N LEU A 18 14.52 44.14 9.46
CA LEU A 18 14.35 42.85 10.13
C LEU A 18 12.87 42.46 10.35
N LEU A 19 11.92 43.38 10.19
CA LEU A 19 10.48 43.11 10.32
C LEU A 19 9.79 42.75 8.98
N SER A 20 10.50 42.75 7.85
CA SER A 20 9.91 42.64 6.51
C SER A 20 9.91 41.23 5.89
N PHE A 21 10.30 40.19 6.63
CA PHE A 21 10.44 38.83 6.05
C PHE A 21 9.71 37.70 6.81
N SER A 22 8.74 37.99 7.68
CA SER A 22 7.78 36.93 8.05
C SER A 22 6.70 36.87 6.97
N ASP A 23 6.66 35.77 6.20
CA ASP A 23 5.55 35.50 5.29
C ASP A 23 4.22 35.67 6.07
N PRO A 24 3.27 36.51 5.61
CA PRO A 24 2.06 36.81 6.38
C PRO A 24 1.14 35.59 6.38
N PHE A 25 1.25 34.76 7.41
CA PHE A 25 0.37 33.61 7.60
C PHE A 25 -0.94 34.02 8.25
N SER A 26 -2.05 33.53 7.70
CA SER A 26 -3.38 33.71 8.29
C SER A 26 -3.84 32.43 8.98
N VAL A 27 -4.22 32.51 10.25
CA VAL A 27 -4.85 31.36 10.93
C VAL A 27 -6.31 31.27 10.53
N LYS A 28 -6.75 30.08 10.10
CA LYS A 28 -8.14 29.77 9.81
C LYS A 28 -8.64 28.70 10.77
N ARG A 29 -9.91 28.83 11.16
CA ARG A 29 -10.63 27.86 11.97
C ARG A 29 -11.98 27.60 11.33
N ILE A 30 -12.26 26.33 11.04
CA ILE A 30 -13.54 25.90 10.47
C ILE A 30 -14.01 24.63 11.18
N SER A 31 -15.27 24.27 10.97
CA SER A 31 -15.88 23.06 11.52
C SER A 31 -16.84 22.45 10.53
N ASP A 32 -16.90 21.12 10.50
CA ASP A 32 -17.97 20.36 9.84
C ASP A 32 -18.76 19.58 10.90
N LYS A 33 -19.57 18.59 10.48
CA LYS A 33 -20.39 17.78 11.38
C LYS A 33 -19.56 16.91 12.35
N GLU A 34 -18.36 16.51 11.95
CA GLU A 34 -17.54 15.54 12.67
C GLU A 34 -16.28 16.16 13.27
N PHE A 35 -15.75 17.22 12.67
CA PHE A 35 -14.44 17.76 13.00
C PHE A 35 -14.39 19.29 13.10
N ARG A 36 -13.39 19.76 13.85
CA ARG A 36 -12.89 21.14 13.82
C ARG A 36 -11.48 21.14 13.25
N TYR A 37 -11.12 22.23 12.59
CA TYR A 37 -9.84 22.40 11.92
C TYR A 37 -9.21 23.70 12.36
N GLU A 38 -7.91 23.67 12.64
CA GLU A 38 -7.06 24.84 12.82
C GLU A 38 -5.84 24.69 11.91
N PHE A 39 -5.60 25.69 11.06
CA PHE A 39 -4.52 25.65 10.09
C PHE A 39 -4.10 27.07 9.67
N TYR A 40 -2.92 27.18 9.07
CA TYR A 40 -2.44 28.44 8.53
C TYR A 40 -2.57 28.44 7.01
N THR A 41 -2.72 29.63 6.45
CA THR A 41 -2.77 29.86 5.01
C THR A 41 -1.81 30.96 4.58
N THR A 42 -1.41 30.93 3.32
CA THR A 42 -0.58 31.95 2.66
C THR A 42 -1.17 32.31 1.30
N GLN A 43 -0.99 33.56 0.89
CA GLN A 43 -1.37 34.05 -0.44
C GLN A 43 -0.25 33.87 -1.47
N LYS A 44 0.85 33.20 -1.10
CA LYS A 44 1.96 32.93 -2.02
C LYS A 44 1.48 32.13 -3.23
N GLU A 45 1.85 32.58 -4.42
CA GLU A 45 1.57 31.85 -5.64
C GLU A 45 2.62 30.77 -5.89
N VAL A 46 2.18 29.60 -6.33
CA VAL A 46 3.05 28.50 -6.74
C VAL A 46 2.63 27.98 -8.10
N ARG A 47 3.60 27.58 -8.90
CA ARG A 47 3.35 26.83 -10.14
C ARG A 47 3.21 25.34 -9.77
N PRO A 48 2.03 24.73 -9.93
CA PRO A 48 1.84 23.34 -9.56
C PRO A 48 2.79 22.43 -10.34
N LYS A 49 3.48 21.52 -9.64
CA LYS A 49 4.30 20.49 -10.29
C LYS A 49 3.52 19.20 -10.43
N SER A 50 3.72 18.51 -11.55
CA SER A 50 3.08 17.22 -11.83
C SER A 50 3.37 16.18 -10.74
N GLY A 51 2.39 15.33 -10.44
CA GLY A 51 2.51 14.27 -9.44
C GLY A 51 2.56 14.75 -7.99
N ARG A 52 2.09 15.98 -7.72
CA ARG A 52 1.97 16.52 -6.35
C ARG A 52 0.53 16.88 -6.06
N GLN A 53 0.15 16.77 -4.80
CA GLN A 53 -1.19 17.13 -4.35
C GLN A 53 -1.10 18.41 -3.52
N TYR A 54 -1.73 19.47 -4.03
CA TYR A 54 -1.79 20.78 -3.40
C TYR A 54 -3.09 20.93 -2.61
N TYR A 55 -3.02 21.64 -1.49
CA TYR A 55 -4.12 21.93 -0.58
C TYR A 55 -4.27 23.44 -0.43
N TRP A 56 -5.50 23.94 -0.53
CA TRP A 56 -5.80 25.36 -0.39
C TRP A 56 -7.16 25.57 0.28
N PHE A 57 -7.37 26.77 0.81
CA PHE A 57 -8.61 27.18 1.45
C PHE A 57 -9.35 28.19 0.58
N LYS A 58 -10.63 27.92 0.29
CA LYS A 58 -11.53 28.84 -0.42
C LYS A 58 -12.99 28.53 -0.12
N GLY A 59 -13.78 29.59 0.09
CA GLY A 59 -15.22 29.49 0.28
C GLY A 59 -15.62 28.69 1.53
N GLY A 60 -14.83 28.80 2.61
CA GLY A 60 -15.11 28.10 3.87
C GLY A 60 -14.70 26.63 3.90
N ALA A 61 -14.08 26.10 2.84
CA ALA A 61 -13.65 24.71 2.75
C ALA A 61 -12.17 24.58 2.37
N ILE A 62 -11.56 23.48 2.82
CA ILE A 62 -10.26 23.02 2.34
C ILE A 62 -10.50 22.20 1.08
N HIS A 63 -9.75 22.52 0.02
CA HIS A 63 -9.78 21.82 -1.26
C HIS A 63 -8.41 21.20 -1.53
N ASN A 64 -8.36 20.21 -2.41
CA ASN A 64 -7.12 19.66 -2.90
C ASN A 64 -7.22 19.18 -4.34
N ALA A 65 -6.12 19.30 -5.09
CA ALA A 65 -5.99 18.79 -6.45
C ALA A 65 -4.52 18.71 -6.86
N GLN A 66 -4.25 18.06 -8.00
CA GLN A 66 -2.91 18.06 -8.59
C GLN A 66 -2.61 19.33 -9.42
N ALA A 67 -3.66 20.03 -9.86
CA ALA A 67 -3.59 21.26 -10.63
C ALA A 67 -4.83 22.12 -10.37
N GLY A 68 -4.77 23.40 -10.72
CA GLY A 68 -5.86 24.34 -10.49
C GLY A 68 -5.99 24.71 -9.01
N ILE A 69 -5.13 25.62 -8.56
CA ILE A 69 -5.18 26.16 -7.20
C ILE A 69 -6.03 27.41 -7.22
N ALA A 70 -6.99 27.51 -6.30
CA ALA A 70 -7.88 28.65 -6.24
C ALA A 70 -8.12 29.06 -4.79
N GLY A 71 -7.39 30.05 -4.28
CA GLY A 71 -7.52 30.54 -2.90
C GLY A 71 -6.17 30.59 -2.20
N GLU A 72 -6.20 30.52 -0.87
CA GLU A 72 -5.00 30.64 -0.04
C GLU A 72 -4.40 29.25 0.20
N LEU A 73 -3.12 29.04 -0.09
CA LEU A 73 -2.45 27.77 0.12
C LEU A 73 -2.35 27.44 1.60
N LEU A 74 -2.56 26.17 1.99
CA LEU A 74 -2.26 25.75 3.35
C LEU A 74 -0.76 25.83 3.60
N THR A 75 -0.36 26.29 4.79
CA THR A 75 1.04 26.38 5.20
C THR A 75 1.14 26.15 6.70
N GLY A 76 2.34 25.92 7.21
CA GLY A 76 2.61 25.71 8.63
C GLY A 76 1.80 24.57 9.24
N ARG A 77 1.52 24.68 10.54
CA ARG A 77 0.88 23.63 11.33
C ARG A 77 -0.57 23.41 10.90
N PHE A 78 -0.97 22.14 10.81
CA PHE A 78 -2.34 21.71 10.59
C PHE A 78 -2.80 20.81 11.73
N ILE A 79 -3.99 21.08 12.26
CA ILE A 79 -4.65 20.27 13.28
C ILE A 79 -6.10 20.06 12.88
N LYS A 80 -6.52 18.80 12.87
CA LYS A 80 -7.91 18.37 12.79
C LYS A 80 -8.27 17.68 14.11
N THR A 81 -9.34 18.12 14.75
CA THR A 81 -9.83 17.58 16.03
C THR A 81 -11.25 17.06 15.91
N TYR A 82 -11.57 16.00 16.64
CA TYR A 82 -12.94 15.58 16.89
C TYR A 82 -13.68 16.63 17.74
N HIS A 83 -15.02 16.59 17.72
CA HIS A 83 -15.84 17.40 18.63
C HIS A 83 -15.61 17.07 20.11
N SER A 84 -15.08 15.87 20.41
CA SER A 84 -14.61 15.48 21.75
C SER A 84 -13.31 16.18 22.19
N ASN A 85 -12.77 17.09 21.38
CA ASN A 85 -11.47 17.77 21.55
C ASN A 85 -10.23 16.89 21.36
N GLN A 86 -10.40 15.59 21.06
CA GLN A 86 -9.27 14.73 20.71
C GLN A 86 -8.73 15.06 19.30
N ILE A 87 -7.42 14.96 19.11
CA ILE A 87 -6.79 15.15 17.79
C ILE A 87 -7.18 13.96 16.90
N ALA A 88 -7.54 14.23 15.65
CA ALA A 88 -7.85 13.25 14.62
C ALA A 88 -6.73 13.15 13.58
N GLU A 89 -6.14 14.28 13.19
CA GLU A 89 -5.02 14.36 12.25
C GLU A 89 -4.18 15.60 12.57
N GLN A 90 -2.86 15.48 12.44
CA GLN A 90 -1.96 16.61 12.55
C GLN A 90 -0.75 16.45 11.62
N GLY A 91 -0.21 17.58 11.20
CA GLY A 91 1.00 17.62 10.40
C GLY A 91 1.37 19.04 10.04
N GLU A 92 2.19 19.18 9.01
CA GLU A 92 2.65 20.47 8.51
C GLU A 92 2.47 20.56 6.99
N PHE A 93 2.13 21.76 6.54
CA PHE A 93 2.11 22.13 5.14
C PHE A 93 3.22 23.14 4.82
N ASP A 94 3.71 23.07 3.60
CA ASP A 94 4.60 24.05 3.01
C ASP A 94 4.04 24.44 1.64
N ASN A 95 3.47 25.63 1.53
CA ASN A 95 2.92 26.17 0.28
C ASN A 95 1.96 25.21 -0.44
N GLY A 96 1.01 24.68 0.33
CA GLY A 96 -0.04 23.77 -0.09
C GLY A 96 0.38 22.30 -0.13
N LEU A 97 1.63 21.96 0.20
CA LEU A 97 2.13 20.59 0.12
C LEU A 97 2.37 20.01 1.50
N LYS A 98 1.88 18.78 1.75
CA LYS A 98 2.19 18.06 2.99
C LYS A 98 3.70 17.89 3.15
N ARG A 99 4.21 18.14 4.35
CA ARG A 99 5.62 18.01 4.71
C ARG A 99 5.78 17.37 6.09
N GLY A 100 6.92 16.70 6.29
CA GLY A 100 7.32 16.16 7.58
C GLY A 100 6.45 15.00 8.01
N LEU A 101 6.37 14.80 9.32
CA LEU A 101 5.62 13.70 9.93
C LEU A 101 4.14 14.06 10.06
N TRP A 102 3.30 13.28 9.39
CA TRP A 102 1.85 13.32 9.54
C TRP A 102 1.40 12.16 10.42
N LYS A 103 0.46 12.43 11.31
CA LYS A 103 -0.11 11.45 12.23
C LYS A 103 -1.63 11.53 12.22
N THR A 104 -2.27 10.37 12.38
CA THR A 104 -3.72 10.26 12.57
C THR A 104 -4.03 9.47 13.81
N TRP A 105 -5.19 9.72 14.41
CA TRP A 105 -5.64 9.10 15.64
C TRP A 105 -7.09 8.66 15.57
N TYR A 106 -7.39 7.58 16.28
CA TYR A 106 -8.74 7.15 16.61
C TYR A 106 -9.40 8.15 17.57
N GLN A 107 -10.73 8.05 17.70
CA GLN A 107 -11.53 8.99 18.50
C GLN A 107 -11.21 8.93 20.01
N ASP A 108 -10.71 7.79 20.49
CA ASP A 108 -10.21 7.59 21.86
C ASP A 108 -8.84 8.24 22.10
N GLY A 109 -8.16 8.71 21.04
CA GLY A 109 -6.81 9.27 21.09
C GLY A 109 -5.71 8.23 20.84
N THR A 110 -6.05 6.99 20.52
CA THR A 110 -5.07 5.96 20.13
C THR A 110 -4.46 6.32 18.78
N LEU A 111 -3.12 6.26 18.65
CA LEU A 111 -2.44 6.53 17.39
C LEU A 111 -2.92 5.52 16.34
N GLN A 112 -3.38 5.98 15.19
CA GLN A 112 -3.89 5.14 14.11
C GLN A 112 -2.84 4.95 13.02
N SER A 113 -2.15 6.02 12.62
CA SER A 113 -1.08 5.93 11.63
C SER A 113 -0.06 7.06 11.75
N GLU A 114 1.13 6.82 11.21
CA GLU A 114 2.14 7.83 10.98
C GLU A 114 2.78 7.67 9.60
N GLN A 115 3.00 8.78 8.91
CA GLN A 115 3.51 8.84 7.54
C GLN A 115 4.42 10.06 7.37
N TYR A 116 5.61 9.85 6.83
CA TYR A 116 6.46 10.96 6.39
C TYR A 116 6.07 11.46 5.00
N TRP A 117 6.03 12.78 4.85
CA TRP A 117 5.77 13.48 3.59
C TRP A 117 6.92 14.41 3.24
N ASN A 118 7.23 14.47 1.96
CA ASN A 118 8.22 15.37 1.40
C ASN A 118 7.64 15.97 0.11
N ASP A 119 7.51 17.30 0.07
CA ASP A 119 7.06 18.03 -1.12
C ASP A 119 5.72 17.52 -1.68
N GLY A 120 4.80 17.16 -0.77
CA GLY A 120 3.46 16.65 -1.10
C GLY A 120 3.40 15.18 -1.53
N GLN A 121 4.50 14.44 -1.42
CA GLN A 121 4.55 12.99 -1.69
C GLN A 121 4.92 12.22 -0.43
N ARG A 122 4.43 10.98 -0.29
CA ARG A 122 4.85 10.09 0.78
C ARG A 122 6.32 9.72 0.58
N ASP A 123 7.16 9.98 1.57
CA ASP A 123 8.60 9.74 1.47
C ASP A 123 9.16 9.48 2.87
N GLY A 124 9.54 8.23 3.13
CA GLY A 124 9.98 7.75 4.44
C GLY A 124 9.06 6.69 5.03
N GLU A 125 9.24 6.44 6.33
CA GLU A 125 8.57 5.38 7.06
C GLU A 125 7.05 5.59 7.08
N TRP A 126 6.33 4.47 7.08
CA TRP A 126 4.89 4.41 7.27
C TRP A 126 4.55 3.32 8.27
N ARG A 127 3.69 3.64 9.23
CA ARG A 127 3.20 2.69 10.23
C ARG A 127 1.72 2.88 10.44
N ALA A 128 1.03 1.77 10.66
CA ALA A 128 -0.37 1.73 11.05
C ALA A 128 -0.54 0.87 12.29
N TYR A 129 -1.54 1.24 13.10
CA TYR A 129 -1.85 0.64 14.39
C TYR A 129 -3.35 0.33 14.44
N ASP A 130 -3.75 -0.62 15.27
CA ASP A 130 -5.17 -0.88 15.57
C ASP A 130 -5.68 -0.04 16.74
N PHE A 131 -6.96 -0.22 17.09
CA PHE A 131 -7.61 0.49 18.20
C PHE A 131 -7.00 0.19 19.57
N SER A 132 -6.19 -0.87 19.70
CA SER A 132 -5.46 -1.20 20.94
C SER A 132 -4.05 -0.60 20.96
N GLY A 133 -3.65 0.10 19.89
CA GLY A 133 -2.32 0.67 19.72
C GLY A 133 -1.27 -0.34 19.26
N VAL A 134 -1.68 -1.56 18.88
CA VAL A 134 -0.76 -2.57 18.37
C VAL A 134 -0.47 -2.30 16.90
N MET A 135 0.81 -2.31 16.52
CA MET A 135 1.22 -2.09 15.15
C MET A 135 0.72 -3.20 14.24
N THR A 136 -0.03 -2.83 13.21
CA THR A 136 -0.65 -3.78 12.28
C THR A 136 0.12 -3.87 10.98
N VAL A 137 0.68 -2.75 10.52
CA VAL A 137 1.43 -2.71 9.27
C VAL A 137 2.60 -1.73 9.38
N ALA A 138 3.73 -2.09 8.77
CA ALA A 138 4.89 -1.23 8.65
C ALA A 138 5.50 -1.33 7.25
N GLY A 139 6.04 -0.22 6.76
CA GLY A 139 6.74 -0.17 5.48
C GLY A 139 7.34 1.20 5.22
N LYS A 140 7.81 1.40 3.99
CA LYS A 140 8.41 2.66 3.56
C LYS A 140 7.85 3.08 2.21
N TYR A 141 7.69 4.38 2.05
CA TYR A 141 7.47 5.01 0.76
C TYR A 141 8.72 5.72 0.28
N GLN A 142 8.90 5.76 -1.03
CA GLN A 142 9.87 6.61 -1.71
C GLN A 142 9.17 7.28 -2.90
N LYS A 143 9.16 8.62 -2.92
CA LYS A 143 8.51 9.42 -3.98
C LYS A 143 7.06 9.00 -4.27
N GLY A 144 6.30 8.73 -3.22
CA GLY A 144 4.89 8.35 -3.27
C GLY A 144 4.62 6.85 -3.46
N LEU A 145 5.63 6.07 -3.84
CA LEU A 145 5.52 4.64 -4.16
C LEU A 145 6.03 3.76 -3.01
N ARG A 146 5.43 2.58 -2.80
CA ARG A 146 5.92 1.63 -1.81
C ARG A 146 7.30 1.11 -2.22
N ASP A 147 8.24 1.15 -1.29
CA ASP A 147 9.59 0.67 -1.49
C ASP A 147 10.07 -0.17 -0.30
N GLY A 148 10.89 -1.17 -0.60
CA GLY A 148 11.49 -2.03 0.41
C GLY A 148 10.53 -3.04 1.04
N ARG A 149 10.76 -3.35 2.31
CA ARG A 149 10.01 -4.40 3.03
C ARG A 149 8.72 -3.83 3.61
N TRP A 150 7.62 -4.50 3.31
CA TRP A 150 6.30 -4.24 3.87
C TRP A 150 5.85 -5.44 4.71
N ILE A 151 5.50 -5.19 5.96
CA ILE A 151 5.13 -6.22 6.94
C ILE A 151 3.69 -5.98 7.34
N ASP A 152 2.82 -6.98 7.17
CA ASP A 152 1.47 -7.04 7.72
C ASP A 152 1.49 -7.99 8.92
N TYR A 153 1.52 -7.44 10.12
CA TYR A 153 1.61 -8.20 11.37
C TYR A 153 0.33 -9.01 11.66
N GLN A 154 -0.83 -8.52 11.20
CA GLN A 154 -2.10 -9.21 11.39
C GLN A 154 -2.19 -10.46 10.53
N LYS A 155 -1.76 -10.37 9.26
CA LYS A 155 -1.73 -11.50 8.33
C LYS A 155 -0.46 -12.33 8.42
N LYS A 156 0.53 -11.87 9.20
CA LYS A 156 1.89 -12.45 9.29
C LYS A 156 2.54 -12.57 7.90
N ASP A 157 2.30 -11.57 7.06
CA ASP A 157 2.79 -11.52 5.68
C ASP A 157 3.92 -10.50 5.55
N THR A 158 4.86 -10.76 4.64
CA THR A 158 5.93 -9.83 4.31
C THR A 158 6.14 -9.81 2.81
N VAL A 159 5.89 -8.64 2.23
CA VAL A 159 6.02 -8.39 0.79
C VAL A 159 7.18 -7.43 0.56
N MET A 160 8.01 -7.72 -0.44
CA MET A 160 9.03 -6.79 -0.89
C MET A 160 8.47 -5.99 -2.06
N TYR A 161 8.57 -4.67 -1.98
CA TYR A 161 8.20 -3.76 -3.05
C TYR A 161 9.45 -3.10 -3.65
N ARG A 162 9.34 -2.72 -4.92
CA ARG A 162 10.24 -1.78 -5.60
C ARG A 162 9.36 -0.94 -6.51
N ASP A 163 9.27 0.36 -6.23
CA ASP A 163 8.44 1.30 -6.99
C ASP A 163 7.00 0.79 -7.18
N ASP A 164 6.35 0.40 -6.06
CA ASP A 164 5.01 -0.21 -6.00
C ASP A 164 4.85 -1.61 -6.64
N ALA A 165 5.85 -2.12 -7.35
CA ALA A 165 5.84 -3.47 -7.89
C ALA A 165 6.29 -4.51 -6.86
N VAL A 166 5.55 -5.62 -6.75
CA VAL A 166 5.95 -6.76 -5.91
C VAL A 166 7.23 -7.38 -6.45
N PHE A 167 8.29 -7.31 -5.68
CA PHE A 167 9.60 -7.85 -6.00
C PHE A 167 9.76 -9.27 -5.44
N VAL A 168 9.63 -10.27 -6.31
CA VAL A 168 9.97 -11.66 -5.97
C VAL A 168 11.46 -11.88 -6.27
N LYS A 169 12.28 -12.07 -5.23
CA LYS A 169 13.70 -12.41 -5.42
C LYS A 169 13.77 -13.76 -6.14
N LYS A 170 14.27 -13.76 -7.38
CA LYS A 170 14.47 -15.00 -8.13
C LYS A 170 15.36 -15.94 -7.30
N PRO A 171 14.95 -17.21 -7.11
CA PRO A 171 15.80 -18.17 -6.41
C PRO A 171 17.14 -18.27 -7.15
N LYS A 172 18.25 -18.21 -6.41
CA LYS A 172 19.57 -18.47 -6.98
C LYS A 172 19.66 -19.96 -7.28
N LEU A 173 19.40 -20.33 -8.53
CA LEU A 173 19.55 -21.72 -8.98
C LEU A 173 21.01 -22.16 -8.81
N SER A 174 21.22 -23.33 -8.21
CA SER A 174 22.52 -23.99 -8.12
C SER A 174 23.06 -24.32 -9.53
N ARG A 175 24.35 -24.66 -9.65
CA ARG A 175 24.93 -25.09 -10.94
C ARG A 175 24.19 -26.29 -11.52
N GLU A 176 23.78 -27.22 -10.68
CA GLU A 176 23.02 -28.42 -11.05
C GLU A 176 21.60 -28.08 -11.50
N GLU A 177 20.91 -27.19 -10.78
CA GLU A 177 19.55 -26.76 -11.14
C GLU A 177 19.55 -25.95 -12.45
N LYS A 178 20.59 -25.15 -12.70
CA LYS A 178 20.79 -24.46 -13.98
C LYS A 178 21.00 -25.45 -15.12
N ALA A 179 21.82 -26.48 -14.92
CA ALA A 179 22.07 -27.53 -15.91
C ALA A 179 20.79 -28.33 -16.21
N ALA A 180 20.03 -28.71 -15.17
CA ALA A 180 18.76 -29.40 -15.30
C ALA A 180 17.71 -28.55 -16.03
N ALA A 181 17.59 -27.26 -15.70
CA ALA A 181 16.70 -26.34 -16.39
C ALA A 181 17.09 -26.16 -17.87
N ALA A 182 18.38 -26.14 -18.19
CA ALA A 182 18.87 -26.08 -19.57
C ALA A 182 18.57 -27.37 -20.35
N ALA A 183 18.75 -28.54 -19.73
CA ALA A 183 18.41 -29.83 -20.32
C ALA A 183 16.91 -29.96 -20.62
N LEU A 184 16.06 -29.56 -19.67
CA LEU A 184 14.59 -29.52 -19.84
C LEU A 184 14.16 -28.56 -20.98
N ARG A 185 14.83 -27.42 -21.14
CA ARG A 185 14.57 -26.51 -22.28
C ARG A 185 14.97 -27.11 -23.62
N LYS A 186 16.09 -27.84 -23.69
CA LYS A 186 16.52 -28.54 -24.91
C LYS A 186 15.56 -29.68 -25.28
N LEU A 187 15.10 -30.45 -24.29
CA LEU A 187 14.12 -31.52 -24.48
C LEU A 187 12.76 -30.99 -24.97
N SER A 188 12.30 -29.87 -24.42
CA SER A 188 11.03 -29.26 -24.84
C SER A 188 11.12 -28.52 -26.19
N ALA A 189 12.28 -27.96 -26.54
CA ALA A 189 12.53 -27.38 -27.86
C ALA A 189 12.59 -28.44 -28.97
N GLY A 190 13.14 -29.62 -28.68
CA GLY A 190 13.16 -30.76 -29.61
C GLY A 190 11.77 -31.35 -29.89
N ALA A 191 10.82 -31.20 -28.97
CA ALA A 191 9.45 -31.70 -29.12
C ALA A 191 8.56 -30.87 -30.07
N LYS A 192 9.04 -29.73 -30.57
CA LYS A 192 8.27 -28.85 -31.48
C LYS A 192 8.49 -29.15 -32.97
N LYS A 193 9.33 -30.14 -33.30
CA LYS A 193 9.67 -30.50 -34.67
C LYS A 193 9.40 -31.99 -34.91
N ASP A 194 8.14 -32.40 -34.75
CA ASP A 194 7.73 -33.74 -35.19
C ASP A 194 6.33 -33.70 -35.81
N ASN A 195 6.28 -34.15 -37.06
CA ASN A 195 5.09 -34.19 -37.90
C ASN A 195 4.05 -35.14 -37.28
N GLY A 196 2.96 -34.57 -36.74
CA GLY A 196 1.69 -35.28 -36.52
C GLY A 196 1.63 -36.39 -35.46
N LYS A 197 2.71 -36.70 -34.73
CA LYS A 197 2.70 -37.72 -33.65
C LYS A 197 2.77 -37.06 -32.27
N PRO A 198 1.95 -37.50 -31.29
CA PRO A 198 1.98 -36.93 -29.95
C PRO A 198 3.33 -37.16 -29.28
N SER A 199 3.93 -36.06 -28.79
CA SER A 199 5.23 -36.03 -28.11
C SER A 199 5.32 -37.11 -27.02
N PHE A 200 6.50 -37.69 -26.86
CA PHE A 200 6.83 -38.75 -25.90
C PHE A 200 6.25 -38.52 -24.49
N PHE A 201 6.29 -37.29 -23.98
CA PHE A 201 5.72 -36.95 -22.67
C PHE A 201 4.19 -37.07 -22.64
N LYS A 202 3.50 -36.74 -23.74
CA LYS A 202 2.04 -36.90 -23.87
C LYS A 202 1.64 -38.38 -23.88
N ARG A 203 2.51 -39.27 -24.36
CA ARG A 203 2.33 -40.74 -24.32
C ARG A 203 2.60 -41.30 -22.93
N LEU A 204 3.63 -40.79 -22.25
CA LEU A 204 4.01 -41.25 -20.91
C LEU A 204 2.94 -40.92 -19.85
N PHE A 205 2.22 -39.81 -20.03
CA PHE A 205 1.16 -39.36 -19.11
C PHE A 205 -0.26 -39.57 -19.66
N ALA A 206 -0.43 -40.25 -20.80
CA ALA A 206 -1.75 -40.64 -21.28
C ALA A 206 -2.29 -41.79 -20.42
N LYS A 207 -3.30 -41.47 -19.60
CA LYS A 207 -4.04 -42.43 -18.78
C LYS A 207 -4.75 -43.44 -19.70
N LYS A 208 -4.49 -44.74 -19.54
CA LYS A 208 -5.20 -45.81 -20.29
C LYS A 208 -6.70 -45.75 -20.01
N PRO A 209 -7.59 -45.82 -21.02
CA PRO A 209 -8.99 -46.11 -20.79
C PRO A 209 -9.16 -47.61 -20.47
N HIS A 210 -9.98 -47.91 -19.47
CA HIS A 210 -10.47 -49.25 -19.21
C HIS A 210 -11.54 -49.59 -20.26
N GLU A 211 -11.30 -50.64 -21.05
CA GLU A 211 -12.35 -51.34 -21.82
C GLU A 211 -12.94 -52.47 -20.96
N GLY A 212 -14.26 -52.58 -20.97
CA GLY A 212 -15.01 -53.59 -20.25
C GLY A 212 -16.52 -53.53 -20.51
N SER A 213 -16.91 -54.26 -21.55
CA SER A 213 -18.22 -54.89 -21.83
C SER A 213 -19.46 -54.07 -22.17
N ASP A 214 -19.98 -54.41 -23.34
CA ASP A 214 -21.26 -54.05 -23.96
C ASP A 214 -22.50 -54.46 -23.16
N ALA A 215 -23.56 -53.65 -23.28
CA ALA A 215 -24.77 -54.00 -24.06
C ALA A 215 -26.09 -53.52 -23.42
N VAL A 216 -26.97 -53.09 -24.33
CA VAL A 216 -28.44 -53.06 -24.28
C VAL A 216 -29.12 -51.76 -23.82
N SER A 217 -29.76 -51.19 -24.83
CA SER A 217 -30.83 -50.20 -24.88
C SER A 217 -31.92 -50.32 -23.81
N LYS A 218 -32.37 -49.17 -23.30
CA LYS A 218 -33.79 -48.73 -23.32
C LYS A 218 -33.88 -47.32 -22.74
N GLN A 219 -34.35 -46.37 -23.55
CA GLN A 219 -35.17 -45.25 -23.06
C GLN A 219 -36.57 -45.81 -22.69
N PRO A 220 -37.39 -45.19 -21.81
CA PRO A 220 -37.67 -43.75 -21.87
C PRO A 220 -38.11 -43.00 -20.59
N LYS A 221 -38.33 -41.70 -20.80
CA LYS A 221 -39.29 -40.78 -20.16
C LYS A 221 -38.90 -40.00 -18.89
N GLU A 222 -39.10 -38.70 -19.06
CA GLU A 222 -39.18 -37.62 -18.09
C GLU A 222 -40.04 -37.95 -16.87
N ARG A 223 -39.61 -37.45 -15.71
CA ARG A 223 -40.50 -36.75 -14.78
C ARG A 223 -39.71 -35.82 -13.85
N SER A 224 -40.21 -34.59 -13.82
CA SER A 224 -40.02 -33.53 -12.84
C SER A 224 -39.97 -34.02 -11.39
N GLY A 225 -39.05 -33.45 -10.59
CA GLY A 225 -39.02 -33.63 -9.15
C GLY A 225 -38.01 -32.72 -8.47
N ILE A 226 -38.48 -31.55 -8.03
CA ILE A 226 -37.80 -30.68 -7.07
C ILE A 226 -37.60 -31.47 -5.77
N LYS A 227 -36.36 -31.51 -5.24
CA LYS A 227 -36.15 -31.79 -3.82
C LYS A 227 -34.89 -31.09 -3.30
N GLN A 228 -35.12 -30.32 -2.24
CA GLN A 228 -34.15 -29.63 -1.39
C GLN A 228 -33.17 -30.64 -0.77
N GLN A 229 -31.90 -30.25 -0.66
CA GLN A 229 -30.90 -30.92 0.18
C GLN A 229 -30.18 -29.91 1.07
N GLU A 230 -30.25 -30.19 2.37
CA GLU A 230 -29.49 -29.59 3.48
C GLU A 230 -27.95 -29.83 3.35
N PRO A 231 -27.11 -29.11 4.12
CA PRO A 231 -25.70 -28.91 3.76
C PRO A 231 -24.82 -30.12 4.08
N GLY A 232 -24.46 -30.87 3.03
CA GLY A 232 -23.47 -31.94 3.08
C GLY A 232 -22.03 -31.41 3.15
N GLN A 233 -21.27 -31.96 4.10
CA GLN A 233 -19.83 -31.74 4.33
C GLN A 233 -19.01 -31.65 3.03
N LYS A 234 -18.25 -30.56 2.87
CA LYS A 234 -17.31 -30.35 1.76
C LYS A 234 -16.25 -31.46 1.78
N ARG A 235 -16.26 -32.32 0.76
CA ARG A 235 -15.21 -33.32 0.52
C ARG A 235 -13.86 -32.60 0.33
N PRO A 236 -12.77 -33.07 0.97
CA PRO A 236 -11.48 -32.42 0.82
C PRO A 236 -10.98 -32.50 -0.63
N GLY A 237 -10.43 -31.39 -1.11
CA GLY A 237 -9.91 -31.24 -2.46
C GLY A 237 -8.81 -32.26 -2.78
N PHE A 238 -8.71 -32.57 -4.07
CA PHE A 238 -7.83 -33.59 -4.67
C PHE A 238 -6.41 -33.66 -4.07
N PHE A 239 -5.79 -32.51 -3.77
CA PHE A 239 -4.44 -32.44 -3.20
C PHE A 239 -4.34 -32.91 -1.74
N LYS A 240 -5.39 -32.76 -0.93
CA LYS A 240 -5.39 -33.23 0.48
C LYS A 240 -5.45 -34.76 0.56
N ARG A 241 -6.00 -35.42 -0.47
CA ARG A 241 -5.99 -36.89 -0.62
C ARG A 241 -4.68 -37.43 -1.16
N LEU A 242 -3.90 -36.61 -1.87
CA LEU A 242 -2.67 -37.05 -2.53
C LEU A 242 -1.49 -37.16 -1.56
N PHE A 243 -1.51 -36.41 -0.46
CA PHE A 243 -0.41 -36.36 0.53
C PHE A 243 -0.72 -37.00 1.89
N SER A 244 -1.90 -37.60 2.08
CA SER A 244 -2.26 -38.25 3.35
C SER A 244 -1.78 -39.70 3.49
N ARG A 245 -0.94 -40.20 2.57
CA ARG A 245 -0.45 -41.59 2.61
C ARG A 245 1.06 -41.68 2.39
N ARG A 246 1.84 -41.16 3.34
CA ARG A 246 3.20 -41.67 3.65
C ARG A 246 3.72 -41.06 4.96
N LYS A 247 3.36 -41.69 6.07
CA LYS A 247 4.23 -41.97 7.24
C LYS A 247 3.42 -42.72 8.31
N SER A 248 3.35 -44.04 8.17
CA SER A 248 3.09 -44.94 9.30
C SER A 248 3.52 -46.36 8.89
N LYS A 249 4.81 -46.68 9.07
CA LYS A 249 5.29 -48.00 9.50
C LYS A 249 6.80 -47.98 9.69
N ASP A 250 7.23 -48.84 10.61
CA ASP A 250 8.54 -49.09 11.20
C ASP A 250 8.92 -48.09 12.32
N SER A 251 9.12 -48.52 13.57
CA SER A 251 9.50 -49.83 14.08
C SER A 251 9.09 -50.01 15.55
N GLY A 252 8.55 -51.18 15.88
CA GLY A 252 8.54 -51.71 17.25
C GLY A 252 9.61 -52.80 17.41
N ASN A 253 10.04 -52.95 18.67
CA ASN A 253 10.87 -53.97 19.30
C ASN A 253 12.40 -53.91 19.16
N GLY A 254 13.01 -53.86 20.34
CA GLY A 254 14.42 -53.88 20.69
C GLY A 254 14.54 -53.38 22.12
#